data_AF-A0A8B6CE94-F1
#
_entry.id   AF-A0A8B6CE94-F1
#
_cell.length_a   1.000
_cell.length_b   1.000
_cell.length_c   1.000
_cell.angle_alpha   90.00
_cell.angle_beta   90.00
_cell.angle_gamma   90.00
#
_symmetry.space_group_name_H-M   'P 1'
#
loop_
_entity.id
_entity.type
_entity.pdbx_description
1 polymer ?
#
loop_
_entity_poly.entity_id
_entity_poly.type
_entity_poly.pdbx_seq_one_letter_code
_entity_poly.pdbx_strand_id
1 'polypeptide(L)'
;MNYIFSTSLIHMALKMADQEQVLHTPMEWAQRKDRVLLTIVLEDCKEPNIEITDTGLHFKGKGGTENKLHEAKIEFFKEIDSKESKYAVLPRHISLILKKKDATEEHFWPRLLKEKTKVHWLKTDFNKWKDEDDSDYEGAGGGEGGAGDMDLESMMQNMGGMGGMGGMDAGGDMENDKESSDSDDEDLPDLE
;
A
#
# COMPACT_ATOMS: atom_id res chain seq x y z
N MET A 1 -35.78 -46.30 37.67
CA MET A 1 -34.33 -46.02 37.56
C MET A 1 -34.15 -44.53 37.30
N ASN A 2 -33.77 -43.74 38.31
CA ASN A 2 -33.45 -42.32 38.12
C ASN A 2 -31.94 -42.21 37.89
N TYR A 3 -31.54 -41.91 36.66
CA TYR A 3 -30.14 -41.65 36.32
C TYR A 3 -29.75 -40.28 36.89
N ILE A 4 -28.98 -40.29 37.97
CA ILE A 4 -28.28 -39.11 38.47
C ILE A 4 -27.06 -38.94 37.57
N PHE A 5 -27.20 -38.16 36.50
CA PHE A 5 -26.03 -37.71 35.76
C PHE A 5 -25.19 -36.85 36.70
N SER A 6 -23.97 -37.31 36.98
CA SER A 6 -23.00 -36.61 37.82
C SER A 6 -22.86 -35.16 37.34
N THR A 7 -23.00 -34.20 38.26
CA THR A 7 -22.75 -32.78 37.97
C THR A 7 -21.37 -32.56 37.38
N SER A 8 -20.40 -33.44 37.67
CA SER A 8 -19.06 -33.42 37.08
C SER A 8 -19.09 -33.66 35.56
N LEU A 9 -19.94 -34.58 35.06
CA LEU A 9 -20.11 -34.85 33.64
C LEU A 9 -20.82 -33.69 32.91
N ILE A 10 -21.77 -33.03 33.57
CA ILE A 10 -22.45 -31.85 33.02
C ILE A 10 -21.48 -30.65 32.99
N HIS A 11 -20.67 -30.45 34.04
CA HIS A 11 -19.64 -29.41 34.06
C HIS A 11 -18.54 -29.68 33.03
N MET A 12 -18.16 -30.95 32.79
CA MET A 12 -17.20 -31.30 31.74
C MET A 12 -17.77 -31.09 30.33
N ALA A 13 -19.02 -31.45 30.09
CA ALA A 13 -19.68 -31.24 28.80
C ALA A 13 -19.88 -29.75 28.49
N LEU A 14 -20.22 -28.92 29.49
CA LEU A 14 -20.24 -27.46 29.33
C LEU A 14 -18.85 -26.88 29.06
N LYS A 15 -17.79 -27.46 29.65
CA LYS A 15 -16.40 -27.03 29.43
C LYS A 15 -15.84 -27.45 28.07
N MET A 16 -16.53 -28.35 27.35
CA MET A 16 -16.18 -28.78 25.99
C MET A 16 -17.02 -28.11 24.90
N ALA A 17 -18.03 -27.31 25.27
CA ALA A 17 -18.91 -26.63 24.32
C ALA A 17 -18.44 -25.19 23.96
N ASP A 18 -17.40 -24.68 24.62
CA ASP A 18 -16.82 -23.35 24.34
C ASP A 18 -15.33 -23.48 24.02
N GLN A 19 -15.00 -24.29 23.02
CA GLN A 19 -13.79 -24.07 22.25
C GLN A 19 -14.07 -22.88 21.34
N GLU A 20 -13.93 -21.67 21.89
CA GLU A 20 -14.02 -20.43 21.12
C GLU A 20 -12.97 -20.54 19.99
N GLN A 21 -13.42 -20.87 18.77
CA GLN A 21 -12.52 -21.06 17.64
C GLN A 21 -11.79 -19.75 17.40
N VAL A 22 -10.51 -19.73 17.74
CA VAL A 22 -9.63 -18.60 17.51
C VAL A 22 -9.36 -18.53 16.02
N LEU A 23 -9.92 -17.50 15.38
CA LEU A 23 -9.71 -17.26 13.97
C LEU A 23 -8.46 -16.40 13.78
N HIS A 24 -7.64 -16.76 12.79
CA HIS A 24 -6.56 -15.89 12.34
C HIS A 24 -7.16 -14.62 11.74
N THR A 25 -6.69 -13.48 12.21
CA THR A 25 -7.17 -12.18 11.72
C THR A 25 -6.51 -11.87 10.38
N PRO A 26 -7.27 -11.55 9.33
CA PRO A 26 -6.67 -11.10 8.08
C PRO A 26 -5.95 -9.76 8.30
N MET A 27 -4.77 -9.65 7.70
CA MET A 27 -3.86 -8.52 7.89
C MET A 27 -3.26 -8.11 6.56
N GLU A 28 -3.07 -6.81 6.39
CA GLU A 28 -2.43 -6.21 5.24
C GLU A 28 -1.24 -5.38 5.72
N TRP A 29 -0.12 -5.42 5.00
CA TRP A 29 1.06 -4.65 5.37
C TRP A 29 1.68 -3.95 4.17
N ALA A 30 2.21 -2.76 4.44
CA ALA A 30 3.04 -2.01 3.52
C ALA A 30 4.25 -1.47 4.30
N GLN A 31 5.20 -0.88 3.60
CA GLN A 31 6.34 -0.24 4.23
C GLN A 31 6.73 1.04 3.51
N ARG A 32 7.36 1.91 4.28
CA ARG A 32 8.07 3.10 3.83
C ARG A 32 9.54 2.94 4.23
N LYS A 33 10.37 3.93 3.86
CA LYS A 33 11.79 3.98 4.22
C LYS A 33 11.98 3.82 5.74
N ASP A 34 11.17 4.52 6.53
CA ASP A 34 11.38 4.64 7.97
C ASP A 34 10.37 3.89 8.87
N ARG A 35 9.30 3.34 8.28
CA ARG A 35 8.19 2.72 9.02
C ARG A 35 7.53 1.58 8.27
N VAL A 36 6.85 0.71 9.01
CA VAL A 36 5.98 -0.34 8.50
C VAL A 36 4.54 0.05 8.83
N LEU A 37 3.68 -0.05 7.83
CA LEU A 37 2.25 0.17 7.96
C LEU A 37 1.59 -1.20 8.04
N LEU A 38 0.80 -1.44 9.08
CA LEU A 38 0.13 -2.71 9.29
C LEU A 38 -1.35 -2.46 9.56
N THR A 39 -2.21 -3.11 8.79
CA THR A 39 -3.65 -2.97 8.88
C THR A 39 -4.22 -4.33 9.30
N ILE A 40 -4.84 -4.42 10.47
CA ILE A 40 -5.60 -5.60 10.90
C ILE A 40 -7.03 -5.41 10.41
N VAL A 41 -7.48 -6.26 9.49
CA VAL A 41 -8.79 -6.16 8.84
C VAL A 41 -9.82 -6.85 9.71
N LEU A 42 -10.30 -6.15 10.73
CA LEU A 42 -11.34 -6.62 11.63
C LEU A 42 -12.36 -5.50 11.87
N GLU A 43 -13.58 -5.70 11.39
CA GLU A 43 -14.70 -4.78 11.62
C GLU A 43 -15.30 -4.99 13.02
N ASP A 44 -15.88 -3.92 13.60
CA ASP A 44 -16.58 -3.93 14.88
C ASP A 44 -15.79 -4.59 16.03
N CYS A 45 -14.48 -4.35 16.08
CA CYS A 45 -13.62 -4.91 17.12
C CYS A 45 -13.97 -4.34 18.49
N LYS A 46 -14.43 -5.21 19.40
CA LYS A 46 -14.68 -4.91 20.80
C LYS A 46 -13.46 -5.31 21.63
N GLU A 47 -13.05 -4.40 22.51
CA GLU A 47 -11.96 -4.60 23.47
C GLU A 47 -10.66 -5.11 22.82
N PRO A 48 -10.09 -4.39 21.84
CA PRO A 48 -8.83 -4.80 21.23
C PRO A 48 -7.70 -4.77 22.26
N ASN A 49 -7.07 -5.92 22.51
CA ASN A 49 -5.79 -6.00 23.19
C ASN A 49 -4.69 -6.05 22.14
N ILE A 50 -3.85 -5.01 22.11
CA ILE A 50 -2.75 -4.86 21.15
C ILE A 50 -1.46 -4.69 21.94
N GLU A 51 -0.60 -5.69 21.89
CA GLU A 51 0.72 -5.70 22.52
C GLU A 51 1.79 -5.59 21.44
N ILE A 52 2.45 -4.45 21.40
CA ILE A 52 3.56 -4.18 20.47
C ILE A 52 4.86 -4.35 21.24
N THR A 53 5.73 -5.22 20.73
CA THR A 53 7.09 -5.42 21.24
C THR A 53 8.09 -5.08 20.15
N ASP A 54 9.36 -4.88 20.51
CA ASP A 54 10.40 -4.54 19.53
C ASP A 54 10.58 -5.63 18.46
N THR A 55 10.23 -6.89 18.76
CA THR A 55 10.44 -8.05 17.88
C THR A 55 9.16 -8.64 17.31
N GLY A 56 7.98 -8.18 17.75
CA GLY A 56 6.72 -8.78 17.33
C GLY A 56 5.49 -8.03 17.82
N LEU A 57 4.34 -8.50 17.36
CA LEU A 57 3.03 -7.98 17.70
C LEU A 57 2.12 -9.14 18.10
N HIS A 58 1.38 -8.93 19.17
CA HIS A 58 0.29 -9.80 19.58
C HIS A 58 -1.01 -8.99 19.63
N PHE A 59 -1.99 -9.43 18.86
CA PHE A 59 -3.32 -8.86 18.82
C PHE A 59 -4.32 -9.92 19.26
N LYS A 60 -5.27 -9.51 20.11
CA LYS A 60 -6.41 -10.30 20.50
C LYS A 60 -7.65 -9.41 20.62
N GLY A 61 -8.75 -9.78 20.00
CA GLY A 61 -9.99 -9.02 20.07
C GLY A 61 -11.19 -9.83 19.56
N LYS A 62 -12.40 -9.39 19.89
CA LYS A 62 -13.62 -9.98 19.33
C LYS A 62 -14.19 -9.04 18.28
N GLY A 63 -14.49 -9.55 17.08
CA GLY A 63 -14.98 -8.70 15.99
C GLY A 63 -15.69 -9.48 14.90
N GLY A 64 -16.10 -8.74 13.86
CA GLY A 64 -16.90 -9.25 12.75
C GLY A 64 -18.37 -9.50 13.12
N THR A 65 -19.17 -9.85 12.11
CA THR A 65 -20.62 -10.08 12.25
C THR A 65 -20.95 -11.15 13.29
N GLU A 66 -20.09 -12.16 13.41
CA GLU A 66 -20.26 -13.29 14.34
C GLU A 66 -19.66 -13.03 15.73
N ASN A 67 -19.03 -11.86 15.97
CA ASN A 67 -18.34 -11.51 17.23
C ASN A 67 -17.37 -12.61 17.72
N LYS A 68 -16.67 -13.28 16.80
CA LYS A 68 -15.75 -14.37 17.13
C LYS A 68 -14.45 -13.84 17.70
N LEU A 69 -13.76 -14.67 18.47
CA LEU A 69 -12.44 -14.35 18.99
C LEU A 69 -11.41 -14.44 17.87
N HIS A 70 -10.71 -13.34 17.66
CA HIS A 70 -9.66 -13.18 16.68
C HIS A 70 -8.33 -12.97 17.40
N GLU A 71 -7.32 -13.71 16.95
CA GLU A 71 -5.95 -13.58 17.47
C GLU A 71 -4.96 -13.53 16.31
N ALA A 72 -3.97 -12.66 16.43
CA ALA A 72 -2.87 -12.59 15.49
C ALA A 72 -1.56 -12.42 16.27
N LYS A 73 -0.60 -13.30 15.99
CA LYS A 73 0.74 -13.23 16.56
C LYS A 73 1.75 -13.22 15.43
N ILE A 74 2.58 -12.19 15.38
CA ILE A 74 3.61 -12.03 14.36
C ILE A 74 4.95 -11.70 15.00
N GLU A 75 6.01 -12.29 14.45
CA GLU A 75 7.38 -11.91 14.75
C GLU A 75 7.93 -11.15 13.56
N PHE A 76 8.43 -9.94 13.79
CA PHE A 76 8.94 -9.06 12.75
C PHE A 76 10.27 -9.56 12.19
N PHE A 77 10.51 -9.24 10.91
CA PHE A 77 11.76 -9.57 10.24
C PHE A 77 12.99 -8.90 10.88
N LYS A 78 12.84 -7.66 11.32
CA LYS A 78 13.81 -6.90 12.11
C LYS A 78 13.14 -6.18 13.28
N GLU A 79 13.95 -5.60 14.15
CA GLU A 79 13.46 -4.85 15.30
C GLU A 79 12.76 -3.54 14.89
N ILE A 80 11.72 -3.20 15.62
CA ILE A 80 11.01 -1.92 15.57
C ILE A 80 11.22 -1.14 16.87
N ASP A 81 10.93 0.15 16.85
CA ASP A 81 10.83 0.95 18.06
C ASP A 81 9.39 0.93 18.57
N SER A 82 9.14 0.15 19.62
CA SER A 82 7.81 0.04 20.25
C SER A 82 7.29 1.36 20.84
N LYS A 83 8.17 2.32 21.19
CA LYS A 83 7.77 3.61 21.80
C LYS A 83 7.26 4.61 20.78
N GLU A 84 7.88 4.64 19.61
CA GLU A 84 7.46 5.48 18.49
C GLU A 84 6.32 4.84 17.67
N SER A 85 6.03 3.56 17.93
CA SER A 85 4.96 2.83 17.27
C SER A 85 3.58 3.24 17.83
N LYS A 86 2.62 3.44 16.93
CA LYS A 86 1.27 3.90 17.25
C LYS A 86 0.23 3.00 16.60
N TYR A 87 -0.94 2.91 17.20
CA TYR A 87 -2.08 2.24 16.61
C TYR A 87 -3.34 3.10 16.76
N ALA A 88 -4.27 2.91 15.83
CA ALA A 88 -5.59 3.51 15.82
C ALA A 88 -6.62 2.42 15.55
N VAL A 89 -7.57 2.27 16.46
CA VAL A 89 -8.70 1.37 16.31
C VAL A 89 -9.78 2.12 15.53
N LEU A 90 -10.02 1.73 14.29
CA LEU A 90 -11.09 2.29 13.45
C LEU A 90 -12.27 1.30 13.41
N PRO A 91 -13.48 1.76 13.04
CA PRO A 91 -14.65 0.88 13.04
C PRO A 91 -14.52 -0.34 12.12
N ARG A 92 -13.74 -0.24 11.04
CA ARG A 92 -13.61 -1.28 10.02
C ARG A 92 -12.29 -2.05 10.06
N HIS A 93 -11.27 -1.47 10.68
CA HIS A 93 -9.93 -2.05 10.75
C HIS A 93 -9.11 -1.39 11.85
N ILE A 94 -8.01 -2.00 12.24
CA ILE A 94 -7.05 -1.40 13.17
C ILE A 94 -5.81 -1.05 12.36
N SER A 95 -5.43 0.22 12.35
CA SER A 95 -4.24 0.71 11.65
C SER A 95 -3.09 0.87 12.63
N LEU A 96 -1.95 0.25 12.34
CA LEU A 96 -0.72 0.35 13.11
C LEU A 96 0.38 0.98 12.26
N ILE A 97 1.12 1.90 12.86
CA ILE A 97 2.29 2.54 12.30
C ILE A 97 3.47 2.14 13.18
N LEU A 98 4.35 1.29 12.65
CA LEU A 98 5.48 0.72 13.37
C LEU A 98 6.76 1.39 12.89
N LYS A 99 7.49 2.06 13.79
CA LYS A 99 8.75 2.73 13.42
C LYS A 99 9.87 1.70 13.31
N LYS A 100 10.57 1.65 12.18
CA LYS A 100 11.75 0.77 12.03
C LYS A 100 12.89 1.31 12.88
N LYS A 101 13.57 0.44 13.63
CA LYS A 101 14.72 0.84 14.46
C LYS A 101 15.95 1.19 13.61
N ASP A 102 16.22 0.38 12.58
CA ASP A 102 17.26 0.63 11.57
C ASP A 102 16.62 1.13 10.26
N ALA A 103 16.31 2.43 10.22
CA ALA A 103 15.69 3.11 9.08
C ALA A 103 16.73 3.68 8.08
N THR A 104 17.76 2.92 7.73
CA THR A 104 18.69 3.32 6.66
C THR A 104 18.05 3.05 5.29
N GLU A 105 18.29 3.94 4.33
CA GLU A 105 17.58 3.95 3.04
C GLU A 105 17.70 2.65 2.24
N GLU A 106 18.74 1.86 2.48
CA GLU A 106 19.01 0.58 1.79
C GLU A 106 18.23 -0.63 2.34
N HIS A 107 17.40 -0.47 3.38
CA HIS A 107 16.83 -1.61 4.12
C HIS A 107 15.31 -1.71 4.04
N PHE A 108 14.76 -1.76 2.82
CA PHE A 108 13.42 -2.32 2.62
C PHE A 108 13.38 -3.78 3.08
N TRP A 109 12.34 -4.14 3.83
CA TRP A 109 12.17 -5.50 4.35
C TRP A 109 11.62 -6.38 3.22
N PRO A 110 12.28 -7.50 2.85
CA PRO A 110 11.75 -8.40 1.83
C PRO A 110 10.45 -9.10 2.27
N ARG A 111 10.17 -9.11 3.58
CA ARG A 111 8.98 -9.69 4.21
C ARG A 111 8.74 -9.06 5.58
N LEU A 112 7.49 -9.05 6.03
CA LEU A 112 7.15 -8.60 7.38
C LEU A 112 7.60 -9.59 8.45
N LEU A 113 7.41 -10.89 8.19
CA LEU A 113 7.63 -11.95 9.17
C LEU A 113 9.09 -12.40 9.21
N LYS A 114 9.59 -12.76 10.39
CA LYS A 114 10.91 -13.38 10.56
C LYS A 114 11.01 -14.69 9.76
N GLU A 115 9.99 -15.52 9.87
CA GLU A 115 9.88 -16.75 9.09
C GLU A 115 9.67 -16.48 7.60
N LYS A 116 10.19 -17.38 6.76
CA LYS A 116 9.95 -17.34 5.30
C LYS A 116 8.60 -17.97 4.91
N THR A 117 7.86 -18.49 5.88
CA THR A 117 6.57 -19.15 5.68
C THR A 117 5.54 -18.15 5.17
N LYS A 118 4.98 -18.41 3.98
CA LYS A 118 3.86 -17.62 3.46
C LYS A 118 2.59 -18.01 4.21
N VAL A 119 2.02 -17.06 4.93
CA VAL A 119 0.74 -17.24 5.63
C VAL A 119 -0.40 -16.67 4.78
N HIS A 120 -1.53 -17.36 4.73
CA HIS A 120 -2.67 -17.00 3.87
C HIS A 120 -3.43 -15.76 4.35
N TRP A 121 -3.31 -15.44 5.65
CA TRP A 121 -3.99 -14.31 6.29
C TRP A 121 -3.20 -13.00 6.21
N LEU A 122 -1.92 -13.00 5.78
CA LEU A 122 -1.12 -11.79 5.61
C LEU A 122 -0.95 -11.48 4.11
N LYS A 123 -1.33 -10.26 3.71
CA LYS A 123 -1.21 -9.79 2.33
C LYS A 123 -0.49 -8.44 2.28
N THR A 124 0.03 -8.06 1.12
CA THR A 124 0.55 -6.71 0.90
C THR A 124 -0.62 -5.74 0.75
N ASP A 125 -0.57 -4.59 1.43
CA ASP A 125 -1.53 -3.50 1.28
C ASP A 125 -1.19 -2.69 0.02
N PHE A 126 -1.81 -3.03 -1.11
CA PHE A 126 -1.59 -2.34 -2.40
C PHE A 126 -2.12 -0.90 -2.42
N ASN A 127 -3.05 -0.54 -1.53
CA ASN A 127 -3.55 0.82 -1.44
C ASN A 127 -2.51 1.76 -0.83
N LYS A 128 -1.70 1.26 0.11
CA LYS A 128 -0.64 2.03 0.77
C LYS A 128 0.75 1.75 0.20
N TRP A 129 0.90 0.79 -0.70
CA TRP A 129 2.18 0.45 -1.31
C TRP A 129 2.67 1.62 -2.17
N LYS A 130 3.94 2.00 -1.96
CA LYS A 130 4.66 2.92 -2.85
C LYS A 130 6.03 2.32 -3.12
N ASP A 131 6.49 2.50 -4.34
CA ASP A 131 7.83 2.14 -4.75
C ASP A 131 8.88 3.06 -4.12
N GLU A 132 10.13 2.59 -4.11
CA GLU A 132 11.26 3.22 -3.40
C GLU A 132 11.58 4.65 -3.87
N ASP A 133 11.17 4.99 -5.09
CA ASP A 133 11.41 6.28 -5.77
C ASP A 133 10.21 7.25 -5.70
N ASP A 134 9.06 6.77 -5.23
CA ASP A 134 7.84 7.58 -5.18
C ASP A 134 7.87 8.43 -3.89
N SER A 135 8.62 9.54 -3.96
CA SER A 135 8.75 10.51 -2.87
C SER A 135 7.38 10.90 -2.30
N ASP A 136 7.34 11.12 -0.97
CA ASP A 136 6.14 11.30 -0.14
C ASP A 136 5.37 12.59 -0.52
N TYR A 137 4.72 12.61 -1.68
CA TYR A 137 3.83 13.69 -2.13
C TYR A 137 2.38 13.32 -1.79
N GLU A 138 2.11 13.15 -0.50
CA GLU A 138 0.74 13.13 0.03
C GLU A 138 0.51 14.44 0.80
N GLY A 139 -0.12 15.43 0.15
CA GLY A 139 -0.71 16.57 0.88
C GLY A 139 -0.47 17.98 0.33
N ALA A 140 -0.51 18.18 -0.98
CA ALA A 140 -1.03 19.44 -1.55
C ALA A 140 -2.27 19.10 -2.40
N GLY A 141 -3.26 18.48 -1.78
CA GLY A 141 -4.54 18.21 -2.42
C GLY A 141 -5.39 19.47 -2.45
N GLY A 142 -5.50 20.07 -3.64
CA GLY A 142 -6.71 20.77 -4.07
C GLY A 142 -6.71 22.29 -3.88
N GLY A 143 -6.17 23.01 -4.86
CA GLY A 143 -6.36 24.45 -4.97
C GLY A 143 -5.66 25.02 -6.19
N GLU A 144 -6.28 24.80 -7.35
CA GLU A 144 -6.16 25.64 -8.55
C GLU A 144 -4.78 25.83 -9.22
N GLY A 145 -4.83 25.94 -10.55
CA GLY A 145 -3.66 26.01 -11.40
C GLY A 145 -2.69 27.14 -11.05
N GLY A 146 -1.40 26.86 -11.14
CA GLY A 146 -0.37 27.88 -10.89
C GLY A 146 1.00 27.56 -11.48
N ALA A 147 1.09 26.67 -12.47
CA ALA A 147 2.34 26.37 -13.18
C ALA A 147 2.17 26.40 -14.72
N GLY A 148 1.15 27.12 -15.19
CA GLY A 148 0.83 27.26 -16.62
C GLY A 148 0.65 28.71 -17.09
N ASP A 149 0.90 29.69 -16.23
CA ASP A 149 0.80 31.12 -16.57
C ASP A 149 2.20 31.74 -16.69
N MET A 150 3.07 31.10 -17.47
CA MET A 150 4.01 31.87 -18.25
C MET A 150 3.30 32.14 -19.57
N ASP A 151 2.51 33.21 -19.60
CA ASP A 151 1.86 33.80 -20.77
C ASP A 151 2.65 33.50 -22.05
N LEU A 152 2.21 32.46 -22.78
CA LEU A 152 2.70 32.16 -24.13
C LEU A 152 2.47 33.36 -25.05
N GLU A 153 1.47 34.18 -24.75
CA GLU A 153 1.16 35.45 -25.39
C GLU A 153 2.22 36.53 -25.12
N SER A 154 2.74 36.63 -23.90
CA SER A 154 3.83 37.55 -23.52
C SER A 154 5.18 37.13 -24.15
N MET A 155 5.43 35.82 -24.26
CA MET A 155 6.63 35.30 -24.92
C MET A 155 6.59 35.51 -26.45
N MET A 156 5.41 35.42 -27.07
CA MET A 156 5.22 35.77 -28.48
C MET A 156 5.28 37.28 -28.75
N GLN A 157 4.76 38.12 -27.85
CA GLN A 157 4.85 39.58 -27.98
C GLN A 157 6.28 40.12 -27.86
N ASN A 158 7.14 39.48 -27.06
CA ASN A 158 8.55 39.88 -26.95
C ASN A 158 9.41 39.41 -28.15
N MET A 159 8.95 38.42 -28.93
CA MET A 159 9.64 37.93 -30.13
C MET A 159 9.12 38.58 -31.43
N GLY A 160 7.99 39.30 -31.37
CA GLY A 160 7.43 40.07 -32.49
C GLY A 160 7.92 41.53 -32.60
N GLY A 161 8.83 41.96 -31.72
CA GLY A 161 9.28 43.36 -31.59
C GLY A 161 10.60 43.74 -32.26
N MET A 162 11.27 42.82 -32.97
CA MET A 162 12.52 43.14 -33.68
C MET A 162 12.21 43.67 -35.09
N GLY A 163 11.83 44.95 -35.13
CA GLY A 163 11.64 45.69 -36.36
C GLY A 163 12.91 45.75 -37.22
N GLY A 164 12.68 45.68 -38.53
CA GLY A 164 13.37 46.52 -39.51
C GLY A 164 14.88 46.31 -39.66
N MET A 165 15.25 45.31 -40.45
CA MET A 165 16.47 45.38 -41.28
C MET A 165 16.10 44.67 -42.58
N GLY A 166 15.73 45.40 -43.62
CA GLY A 166 16.71 46.08 -44.46
C GLY A 166 17.00 45.13 -45.62
N GLY A 167 16.44 45.43 -46.78
CA GLY A 167 16.34 44.50 -47.91
C GLY A 167 17.67 43.91 -48.37
N MET A 168 17.59 42.67 -48.84
CA MET A 168 18.51 42.13 -49.81
C MET A 168 17.75 41.14 -50.69
N ASP A 169 17.54 41.56 -51.93
CA ASP A 169 17.21 40.75 -53.09
C ASP A 169 18.35 39.75 -53.36
N ALA A 170 18.01 38.46 -53.50
CA ALA A 170 18.74 37.37 -54.17
C ALA A 170 18.09 36.06 -53.67
N GLY A 171 17.26 35.34 -54.43
CA GLY A 171 17.49 34.94 -55.80
C GLY A 171 18.11 33.54 -55.81
N GLY A 172 17.25 32.52 -55.92
CA GLY A 172 17.63 31.20 -56.43
C GLY A 172 17.91 30.10 -55.39
N ASP A 173 17.26 28.96 -55.64
CA ASP A 173 17.80 27.61 -55.44
C ASP A 173 17.65 26.96 -54.06
N MET A 174 16.57 26.17 -53.88
CA MET A 174 16.73 24.73 -53.71
C MET A 174 15.39 24.02 -53.94
N GLU A 175 15.50 22.92 -54.68
CA GLU A 175 14.52 22.29 -55.53
C GLU A 175 13.41 21.52 -54.80
N ASN A 176 12.25 21.53 -55.44
CA ASN A 176 11.13 20.62 -55.24
C ASN A 176 11.33 19.35 -56.09
N ASP A 177 10.73 18.26 -55.64
CA ASP A 177 10.25 17.10 -56.42
C ASP A 177 11.20 15.93 -56.81
N LYS A 178 10.90 14.76 -56.19
CA LYS A 178 10.45 13.49 -56.83
C LYS A 178 11.25 12.19 -56.61
N GLU A 179 10.49 11.25 -56.03
CA GLU A 179 10.30 9.84 -56.43
C GLU A 179 11.40 8.80 -56.17
N SER A 180 11.08 7.79 -55.35
CA SER A 180 10.85 6.43 -55.87
C SER A 180 10.31 5.45 -54.79
N SER A 181 9.21 4.77 -55.18
CA SER A 181 8.86 3.35 -54.98
C SER A 181 8.74 2.82 -53.52
N ASP A 182 7.59 2.49 -52.95
CA ASP A 182 6.48 1.56 -53.32
C ASP A 182 6.77 0.07 -52.99
N SER A 183 5.80 -0.51 -52.25
CA SER A 183 5.39 -1.92 -52.07
C SER A 183 6.13 -2.95 -51.18
N ASP A 184 5.25 -3.79 -50.59
CA ASP A 184 5.33 -5.10 -49.91
C ASP A 184 5.66 -5.09 -48.41
N ASP A 185 4.71 -5.26 -47.49
CA ASP A 185 3.61 -6.26 -47.40
C ASP A 185 4.13 -7.70 -47.45
N GLU A 186 4.76 -8.15 -46.35
CA GLU A 186 5.18 -9.54 -46.15
C GLU A 186 4.71 -10.02 -44.76
N ASP A 187 3.59 -10.76 -44.81
CA ASP A 187 3.20 -11.91 -44.00
C ASP A 187 3.09 -11.78 -42.47
N LEU A 188 1.89 -11.41 -42.02
CA LEU A 188 1.38 -11.81 -40.70
C LEU A 188 0.84 -13.25 -40.78
N PRO A 189 1.34 -14.20 -39.96
CA PRO A 189 0.82 -15.57 -39.95
C PRO A 189 -0.58 -15.65 -39.32
N ASP A 190 -1.48 -16.39 -39.96
CA ASP A 190 -2.81 -16.69 -39.41
C ASP A 190 -2.70 -17.49 -38.10
N LEU A 191 -3.38 -17.00 -37.07
CA LEU A 191 -3.55 -17.66 -35.76
C LEU A 191 -4.67 -18.70 -35.86
N GLU A 192 -4.30 -19.99 -35.84
CA GLU A 192 -5.20 -21.11 -35.52
C GLU A 192 -5.45 -21.22 -34.00
#